data_AF-A0A384JSG6-F1
#
_entry.id   AF-A0A384JSG6-F1
#
_cell.length_a   1.000
_cell.length_b   1.000
_cell.length_c   1.000
_cell.angle_alpha   90.00
_cell.angle_beta   90.00
_cell.angle_gamma   90.00
#
_symmetry.space_group_name_H-M   'P 1'
#
loop_
_entity.id
_entity.type
_entity.pdbx_description
1 polymer ?
#
loop_
_entity_poly.entity_id
_entity_poly.type
_entity_poly.pdbx_seq_one_letter_code
_entity_poly.pdbx_strand_id
1 'polypeptide(L)'
;MAGTPIKVPGKNTRDSSKSAVLARKIMKRPPGRPLKKKSSKVASQMSKSLTSILRESKVRTLKNIKSRRKMSQLERLPTEILEQIFFGCWNLSLPACSPVIGGKLSSVAVYNKIIIAAFGPVWDEWYGQLLDPALDLDYGGNSSLQSTILKFRWAKLPMLLQGQDLWVQKHALERPFSLALGTIAFHHRDDIEGIDPKTASAAELLDNDFAKYCNAFQRMDVSSRTDASETLDLISSLVEQREQIFDLGSQNYANVARGTEIPHTLLMGPWDEEAVKFLFWLVMGGARIDWLASTSGEAAIIGYKNAVRECRIEVIYLLLYAGVNHKLDEDIFQYTLENADPDRHFMTILLMVYLPYQDPYPWIIEEIFRFKSGHEHENDNKKVRLVEDFLTVFNV
;
A
#
# COMPACT_ATOMS: atom_id res chain seq x y z
N MET A 1 55.93 35.21 -13.04
CA MET A 1 54.98 34.53 -12.14
C MET A 1 53.56 34.90 -12.55
N ALA A 2 52.88 34.03 -13.29
CA ALA A 2 51.49 34.26 -13.74
C ALA A 2 50.57 33.33 -12.94
N GLY A 3 49.76 33.89 -12.04
CA GLY A 3 48.80 33.14 -11.22
C GLY A 3 47.50 32.90 -11.99
N THR A 4 47.07 31.65 -12.07
CA THR A 4 45.84 31.25 -12.76
C THR A 4 44.59 31.66 -11.94
N PRO A 5 43.57 32.33 -12.52
CA PRO A 5 42.43 32.81 -11.76
C PRO A 5 41.43 31.69 -11.44
N ILE A 6 41.06 31.58 -10.16
CA ILE A 6 40.04 30.64 -9.66
C ILE A 6 38.64 31.17 -10.03
N LYS A 7 37.86 30.41 -10.82
CA LYS A 7 36.45 30.71 -11.09
C LYS A 7 35.57 30.17 -9.96
N VAL A 8 34.98 31.06 -9.16
CA VAL A 8 33.97 30.73 -8.15
C VAL A 8 32.57 30.76 -8.79
N PRO A 9 31.82 29.64 -8.87
CA PRO A 9 30.49 29.62 -9.46
C PRO A 9 29.46 30.23 -8.49
N GLY A 10 28.69 31.24 -8.93
CA GLY A 10 27.52 31.76 -8.18
C GLY A 10 27.39 33.29 -8.04
N LYS A 11 28.33 34.09 -8.54
CA LYS A 11 28.15 35.55 -8.60
C LYS A 11 27.48 35.94 -9.92
N ASN A 12 26.20 36.33 -9.88
CA ASN A 12 25.55 37.06 -10.98
C ASN A 12 26.39 38.31 -11.27
N THR A 13 27.09 38.33 -12.40
CA THR A 13 27.88 39.47 -12.83
C THR A 13 26.94 40.63 -13.17
N ARG A 14 27.26 41.80 -12.63
CA ARG A 14 26.48 43.04 -12.82
C ARG A 14 26.60 43.47 -14.28
N ASP A 15 25.48 43.68 -14.95
CA ASP A 15 25.45 44.20 -16.33
C ASP A 15 26.12 45.59 -16.39
N SER A 16 27.22 45.67 -17.13
CA SER A 16 28.05 46.87 -17.30
C SER A 16 27.85 47.54 -18.66
N SER A 17 26.83 47.15 -19.43
CA SER A 17 26.51 47.79 -20.71
C SER A 17 26.27 49.30 -20.54
N LYS A 18 26.69 50.10 -21.53
CA LYS A 18 26.58 51.58 -21.49
C LYS A 18 25.15 52.05 -21.24
N SER A 19 24.17 51.35 -21.81
CA SER A 19 22.73 51.60 -21.58
C SER A 19 22.33 51.37 -20.13
N ALA A 20 22.73 50.25 -19.52
CA ALA A 20 22.43 49.94 -18.12
C ALA A 20 23.13 50.89 -17.14
N VAL A 21 24.29 51.45 -17.49
CA VAL A 21 25.00 52.46 -16.69
C VAL A 21 24.33 53.83 -16.80
N LEU A 22 23.90 54.25 -17.99
CA LEU A 22 23.17 55.50 -18.20
C LEU A 22 21.84 55.53 -17.44
N ALA A 23 21.06 54.45 -17.51
CA ALA A 23 19.80 54.33 -16.77
C ALA A 23 19.98 54.47 -15.25
N ARG A 24 21.11 54.02 -14.69
CA ARG A 24 21.42 54.15 -13.25
C ARG A 24 21.80 55.59 -12.88
N LYS A 25 22.56 56.27 -13.74
CA LYS A 25 22.93 57.68 -13.54
C LYS A 25 21.70 58.58 -13.55
N ILE A 26 20.76 58.35 -14.46
CA ILE A 26 19.48 59.07 -14.53
C ILE A 26 18.70 58.92 -13.23
N MET A 27 18.74 57.73 -12.61
CA MET A 27 18.03 57.45 -11.35
C MET A 27 18.76 57.92 -10.08
N LYS A 28 19.95 58.56 -10.15
CA LYS A 28 20.75 59.04 -9.00
C LYS A 28 20.89 58.04 -7.82
N ARG A 29 21.10 56.74 -8.08
CA ARG A 29 21.15 55.70 -7.02
C ARG A 29 22.57 55.29 -6.61
N PRO A 30 22.86 55.08 -5.30
CA PRO A 30 24.13 54.51 -4.83
C PRO A 30 24.29 53.02 -5.23
N PRO A 31 25.52 52.50 -5.31
CA PRO A 31 25.77 51.14 -5.78
C PRO A 31 25.41 50.08 -4.72
N GLY A 32 24.20 49.53 -4.80
CA GLY A 32 23.72 48.41 -3.98
C GLY A 32 23.23 47.19 -4.79
N ARG A 33 22.90 46.11 -4.07
CA ARG A 33 22.47 44.78 -4.59
C ARG A 33 21.25 44.91 -5.53
N PRO A 34 21.20 44.21 -6.68
CA PRO A 34 20.08 44.34 -7.62
C PRO A 34 18.76 43.83 -7.01
N LEU A 35 17.69 44.62 -7.10
CA LEU A 35 16.34 44.19 -6.76
C LEU A 35 15.82 43.20 -7.80
N LYS A 36 15.23 42.10 -7.31
CA LYS A 36 14.57 41.06 -8.13
C LYS A 36 13.35 41.71 -8.81
N LYS A 37 13.37 41.81 -10.15
CA LYS A 37 12.25 42.37 -10.93
C LYS A 37 10.96 41.58 -10.62
N LYS A 38 9.93 42.25 -10.12
CA LYS A 38 8.57 41.70 -10.03
C LYS A 38 7.96 41.72 -11.44
N SER A 39 8.22 40.70 -12.25
CA SER A 39 7.42 40.47 -13.46
C SER A 39 6.10 39.81 -13.05
N SER A 40 5.00 40.53 -13.30
CA SER A 40 3.63 40.04 -13.55
C SER A 40 3.34 38.61 -13.07
N LYS A 41 2.85 38.49 -11.83
CA LYS A 41 2.63 37.23 -11.12
C LYS A 41 1.32 36.51 -11.47
N VAL A 42 0.55 36.98 -12.45
CA VAL A 42 -0.84 36.51 -12.66
C VAL A 42 -1.00 35.63 -13.91
N ALA A 43 -0.24 35.83 -14.99
CA ALA A 43 -0.37 35.01 -16.21
C ALA A 43 0.52 33.75 -16.25
N SER A 44 1.46 33.58 -15.31
CA SER A 44 2.45 32.50 -15.32
C SER A 44 2.21 31.37 -14.32
N GLN A 45 1.07 31.38 -13.61
CA GLN A 45 0.71 30.29 -12.68
C GLN A 45 0.02 29.12 -13.40
N MET A 46 -0.78 29.38 -14.45
CA MET A 46 -1.43 28.30 -15.20
C MET A 46 -0.45 27.51 -16.09
N SER A 47 0.54 28.18 -16.70
CA SER A 47 1.51 27.54 -17.60
C SER A 47 2.68 26.85 -16.88
N LYS A 48 2.88 27.10 -15.57
CA LYS A 48 3.87 26.38 -14.74
C LYS A 48 3.34 25.11 -14.08
N SER A 49 2.03 25.00 -13.90
CA SER A 49 1.40 23.77 -13.39
C SER A 49 1.45 22.63 -14.41
N LEU A 50 1.43 22.98 -15.71
CA LEU A 50 1.47 21.99 -16.80
C LEU A 50 2.89 21.57 -17.21
N THR A 51 3.93 22.34 -16.85
CA THR A 51 5.34 22.01 -17.18
C THR A 51 6.12 21.41 -16.00
N SER A 52 5.55 21.35 -14.80
CA SER A 52 6.14 20.59 -13.68
C SER A 52 5.99 19.07 -13.83
N ILE A 53 5.12 18.60 -14.72
CA ILE A 53 4.90 17.17 -15.01
C ILE A 53 6.01 16.60 -15.92
N LEU A 54 6.78 17.45 -16.62
CA LEU A 54 7.83 17.02 -17.56
C LEU A 54 9.25 17.51 -17.19
N ARG A 55 9.57 17.60 -15.90
CA ARG A 55 10.99 17.60 -15.50
C ARG A 55 11.38 16.20 -15.14
N GLU A 56 11.88 15.47 -16.14
CA GLU A 56 12.66 14.26 -15.90
C GLU A 56 13.69 14.55 -14.80
N SER A 57 13.59 13.82 -13.69
CA SER A 57 14.61 13.89 -12.67
C SER A 57 15.92 13.48 -13.34
N LYS A 58 16.93 14.35 -13.33
CA LYS A 58 18.25 14.00 -13.86
C LYS A 58 18.84 12.89 -12.98
N VAL A 59 18.61 11.63 -13.35
CA VAL A 59 19.22 10.47 -12.71
C VAL A 59 20.73 10.61 -12.86
N ARG A 60 21.41 10.84 -11.73
CA ARG A 60 22.86 10.97 -11.73
C ARG A 60 23.46 9.59 -11.92
N THR A 61 24.03 9.34 -13.10
CA THR A 61 24.74 8.09 -13.37
C THR A 61 25.92 7.90 -12.42
N LEU A 62 26.22 6.65 -12.04
CA LEU A 62 27.38 6.30 -11.22
C LEU A 62 28.68 6.88 -11.76
N LYS A 63 28.84 6.96 -13.09
CA LYS A 63 30.00 7.58 -13.75
C LYS A 63 30.16 9.06 -13.37
N ASN A 64 29.06 9.82 -13.32
CA ASN A 64 29.06 11.22 -12.92
C ASN A 64 29.27 11.43 -11.41
N ILE A 65 28.88 10.45 -10.58
CA ILE A 65 29.11 10.49 -9.13
C ILE A 65 30.58 10.20 -8.83
N LYS A 66 31.14 9.14 -9.43
CA LYS A 66 32.53 8.72 -9.26
C LYS A 66 33.52 9.79 -9.74
N SER A 67 33.22 10.52 -10.82
CA SER A 67 34.13 11.52 -11.40
C SER A 67 34.24 12.83 -10.60
N ARG A 68 33.26 13.12 -9.72
CA ARG A 68 33.16 14.40 -9.01
C ARG A 68 33.67 14.37 -7.57
N ARG A 69 34.05 13.20 -7.05
CA ARG A 69 34.37 13.02 -5.62
C ARG A 69 35.64 12.20 -5.41
N LYS A 70 36.44 12.57 -4.41
CA LYS A 70 37.54 11.74 -3.89
C LYS A 70 36.93 10.52 -3.18
N MET A 71 37.06 9.34 -3.79
CA MET A 71 36.47 8.11 -3.24
C MET A 71 37.26 7.57 -2.03
N SER A 72 36.55 7.04 -1.05
CA SER A 72 37.14 6.29 0.07
C SER A 72 37.72 4.95 -0.41
N GLN A 73 38.52 4.28 0.43
CA GLN A 73 39.06 2.95 0.08
C GLN A 73 37.93 1.91 -0.10
N LEU A 74 36.90 1.98 0.75
CA LEU A 74 35.73 1.10 0.65
C LEU A 74 34.94 1.34 -0.65
N GLU A 75 34.79 2.60 -1.07
CA GLU A 75 34.12 2.94 -2.34
C GLU A 75 34.88 2.46 -3.58
N ARG A 76 36.20 2.22 -3.46
CA ARG A 76 37.05 1.76 -4.57
C ARG A 76 37.01 0.26 -4.78
N LEU A 77 36.55 -0.52 -3.79
CA LEU A 77 36.50 -1.97 -3.90
C LEU A 77 35.68 -2.44 -5.11
N PRO A 78 36.03 -3.58 -5.73
CA PRO A 78 35.17 -4.22 -6.73
C PRO A 78 33.77 -4.50 -6.17
N THR A 79 32.77 -4.57 -7.06
CA THR A 79 31.38 -4.77 -6.65
C THR A 79 31.21 -6.09 -5.91
N GLU A 80 31.91 -7.13 -6.35
CA GLU A 80 31.86 -8.49 -5.84
C GLU A 80 32.34 -8.55 -4.38
N ILE A 81 33.44 -7.85 -4.06
CA ILE A 81 33.96 -7.77 -2.70
C ILE A 81 33.02 -6.97 -1.81
N LEU A 82 32.42 -5.90 -2.34
CA LEU A 82 31.47 -5.09 -1.60
C LEU A 82 30.19 -5.87 -1.28
N GLU A 83 29.71 -6.70 -2.22
CA GLU A 83 28.60 -7.63 -1.99
C GLU A 83 28.92 -8.66 -0.92
N GLN A 84 30.13 -9.26 -0.95
CA GLN A 84 30.57 -10.20 0.10
C GLN A 84 30.63 -9.54 1.48
N ILE A 85 31.16 -8.31 1.57
CA ILE A 85 31.17 -7.54 2.83
C ILE A 85 29.74 -7.27 3.29
N PHE A 86 28.87 -6.81 2.39
CA PHE A 86 27.48 -6.50 2.70
C PHE A 86 26.71 -7.72 3.25
N PHE A 87 26.83 -8.87 2.58
CA PHE A 87 26.20 -10.10 3.02
C PHE A 87 26.92 -10.76 4.21
N GLY A 88 28.20 -10.45 4.45
CA GLY A 88 28.90 -10.86 5.66
C GLY A 88 28.44 -10.11 6.90
N CYS A 89 28.14 -8.82 6.78
CA CYS A 89 27.72 -7.98 7.90
C CYS A 89 26.20 -7.82 8.03
N TRP A 90 25.43 -8.21 7.01
CA TRP A 90 23.98 -8.09 6.90
C TRP A 90 23.42 -6.69 7.28
N ASN A 91 24.20 -5.64 7.00
CA ASN A 91 23.88 -4.28 7.44
C ASN A 91 23.19 -3.51 6.31
N LEU A 92 21.85 -3.45 6.37
CA LEU A 92 21.00 -2.76 5.41
C LEU A 92 21.24 -1.24 5.34
N SER A 93 21.96 -0.64 6.30
CA SER A 93 22.35 0.77 6.24
C SER A 93 23.59 1.02 5.37
N LEU A 94 24.38 -0.01 5.05
CA LEU A 94 25.63 0.13 4.29
C LEU A 94 25.42 0.78 2.89
N PRO A 95 24.40 0.40 2.10
CA PRO A 95 24.09 1.08 0.84
C PRO A 95 23.76 2.57 1.01
N ALA A 96 23.20 2.97 2.16
CA ALA A 96 22.82 4.36 2.43
C ALA A 96 24.01 5.26 2.79
N CYS A 97 25.11 4.69 3.26
CA CYS A 97 26.31 5.42 3.69
C CYS A 97 27.02 6.16 2.54
N SER A 98 26.90 5.67 1.30
CA SER A 98 27.48 6.34 0.13
C SER A 98 26.69 6.04 -1.14
N PRO A 99 26.42 7.05 -2.00
CA PRO A 99 25.80 6.83 -3.30
C PRO A 99 26.60 5.90 -4.23
N VAL A 100 27.92 5.79 -4.05
CA VAL A 100 28.76 4.89 -4.85
C VAL A 100 28.59 3.45 -4.38
N ILE A 101 28.58 3.24 -3.06
CA ILE A 101 28.35 1.93 -2.44
C ILE A 101 26.92 1.47 -2.74
N GLY A 102 25.93 2.33 -2.49
CA GLY A 102 24.55 2.09 -2.83
C GLY A 102 24.38 1.72 -4.29
N GLY A 103 24.91 2.52 -5.22
CA GLY A 103 24.80 2.20 -6.65
C GLY A 103 25.50 0.90 -7.07
N LYS A 104 26.54 0.43 -6.36
CA LYS A 104 27.15 -0.88 -6.62
C LYS A 104 26.32 -2.04 -6.08
N LEU A 105 25.71 -1.86 -4.91
CA LEU A 105 24.84 -2.85 -4.27
C LEU A 105 23.40 -2.81 -4.78
N SER A 106 23.03 -1.81 -5.58
CA SER A 106 21.71 -1.67 -6.21
C SER A 106 21.58 -2.54 -7.47
N SER A 107 21.76 -3.84 -7.33
CA SER A 107 21.53 -4.81 -8.39
C SER A 107 20.32 -5.70 -8.06
N VAL A 108 19.61 -6.14 -9.09
CA VAL A 108 18.47 -7.08 -8.97
C VAL A 108 18.91 -8.36 -8.25
N ALA A 109 20.10 -8.87 -8.56
CA ALA A 109 20.67 -10.05 -7.90
C ALA A 109 20.87 -9.84 -6.40
N VAL A 110 21.35 -8.68 -5.97
CA VAL A 110 21.51 -8.35 -4.54
C VAL A 110 20.14 -8.26 -3.85
N TYR A 111 19.18 -7.59 -4.47
CA TYR A 111 17.82 -7.48 -3.92
C TYR A 111 17.15 -8.84 -3.76
N ASN A 112 17.23 -9.70 -4.78
CA ASN A 112 16.66 -11.05 -4.71
C ASN A 112 17.33 -11.88 -3.60
N LYS A 113 18.65 -11.79 -3.43
CA LYS A 113 19.35 -12.44 -2.31
C LYS A 113 18.86 -11.93 -0.94
N ILE A 114 18.64 -10.62 -0.79
CA ILE A 114 18.10 -10.04 0.46
C ILE A 114 16.69 -10.58 0.72
N ILE A 115 15.82 -10.56 -0.30
CA ILE A 115 14.43 -11.04 -0.19
C ILE A 115 14.41 -12.52 0.19
N ILE A 116 15.12 -13.37 -0.54
CA ILE A 116 15.18 -14.81 -0.28
C ILE A 116 15.67 -15.10 1.14
N ALA A 117 16.69 -14.39 1.61
CA ALA A 117 17.22 -14.59 2.96
C ALA A 117 16.26 -14.12 4.07
N ALA A 118 15.43 -13.10 3.81
CA ALA A 118 14.50 -12.56 4.82
C ALA A 118 13.12 -13.22 4.82
N PHE A 119 12.59 -13.57 3.65
CA PHE A 119 11.25 -14.14 3.48
C PHE A 119 11.27 -15.66 3.24
N GLY A 120 12.38 -16.19 2.72
CA GLY A 120 12.54 -17.62 2.45
C GLY A 120 12.26 -18.56 3.63
N PRO A 121 12.61 -18.23 4.90
CA PRO A 121 12.25 -19.08 6.03
C PRO A 121 10.74 -19.27 6.21
N VAL A 122 9.93 -18.24 5.93
CA VAL A 122 8.46 -18.32 5.99
C VAL A 122 7.95 -19.23 4.87
N TRP A 123 8.47 -19.02 3.65
CA TRP A 123 8.08 -19.84 2.49
C TRP A 123 8.51 -21.30 2.65
N ASP A 124 9.65 -21.58 3.27
CA ASP A 124 10.13 -22.94 3.49
C ASP A 124 9.20 -23.75 4.38
N GLU A 125 8.57 -23.10 5.36
CA GLU A 125 7.63 -23.74 6.26
C GLU A 125 6.21 -23.82 5.67
N TRP A 126 5.76 -22.80 4.94
CA TRP A 126 4.33 -22.66 4.59
C TRP A 126 3.98 -22.60 3.11
N TYR A 127 4.96 -22.61 2.20
CA TYR A 127 4.64 -22.54 0.77
C TYR A 127 3.76 -23.70 0.32
N GLY A 128 2.66 -23.36 -0.35
CA GLY A 128 1.65 -24.31 -0.82
C GLY A 128 0.64 -24.77 0.24
N GLN A 129 0.76 -24.29 1.48
CA GLN A 129 -0.19 -24.57 2.55
C GLN A 129 -1.12 -23.38 2.77
N LEU A 130 -2.39 -23.66 3.04
CA LEU A 130 -3.36 -22.67 3.47
C LEU A 130 -3.43 -22.65 5.00
N LEU A 131 -3.44 -21.44 5.54
CA LEU A 131 -3.54 -21.17 6.97
C LEU A 131 -4.95 -20.69 7.29
N ASP A 132 -5.56 -21.30 8.31
CA ASP A 132 -6.70 -20.72 8.99
C ASP A 132 -6.21 -19.50 9.80
N PRO A 133 -6.64 -18.28 9.45
CA PRO A 133 -6.18 -17.05 10.08
C PRO A 133 -6.63 -16.91 11.53
N ALA A 134 -7.62 -17.70 11.96
CA ALA A 134 -8.07 -17.76 13.36
C ALA A 134 -7.12 -18.57 14.25
N LEU A 135 -6.25 -19.41 13.67
CA LEU A 135 -5.29 -20.19 14.44
C LEU A 135 -4.09 -19.32 14.83
N ASP A 136 -3.83 -19.24 16.13
CA ASP A 136 -2.70 -18.53 16.73
C ASP A 136 -1.39 -19.32 16.56
N LEU A 137 -1.01 -19.59 15.31
CA LEU A 137 0.22 -20.31 14.99
C LEU A 137 1.41 -19.34 14.98
N ASP A 138 2.41 -19.63 15.80
CA ASP A 138 3.72 -18.97 15.73
C ASP A 138 4.53 -19.62 14.62
N TYR A 139 4.31 -19.15 13.40
CA TYR A 139 5.15 -19.53 12.29
C TYR A 139 6.35 -18.60 12.14
N GLY A 140 7.52 -19.22 12.01
CA GLY A 140 8.81 -18.57 12.20
C GLY A 140 9.11 -17.49 11.16
N GLY A 141 10.21 -16.77 11.41
CA GLY A 141 10.74 -15.75 10.49
C GLY A 141 11.22 -14.50 11.24
N ASN A 142 11.89 -13.61 10.51
CA ASN A 142 12.41 -12.37 11.09
C ASN A 142 11.56 -11.18 10.66
N SER A 143 10.47 -10.91 11.38
CA SER A 143 9.54 -9.83 11.10
C SER A 143 10.18 -8.45 11.15
N SER A 144 11.14 -8.22 12.06
CA SER A 144 11.89 -6.97 12.14
C SER A 144 12.70 -6.71 10.86
N LEU A 145 13.37 -7.75 10.35
CA LEU A 145 14.12 -7.68 9.10
C LEU A 145 13.19 -7.44 7.90
N GLN A 146 12.09 -8.18 7.81
CA GLN A 146 11.10 -8.01 6.73
C GLN A 146 10.48 -6.61 6.73
N SER A 147 10.08 -6.10 7.90
CA SER A 147 9.57 -4.74 8.09
C SER A 147 10.59 -3.68 7.65
N THR A 148 11.87 -3.90 7.97
CA THR A 148 12.95 -3.02 7.54
C THR A 148 13.13 -3.05 6.03
N ILE A 149 13.03 -4.22 5.40
CA ILE A 149 13.14 -4.38 3.95
C ILE A 149 11.99 -3.66 3.23
N LEU A 150 10.75 -3.82 3.69
CA LEU A 150 9.56 -3.21 3.10
C LEU A 150 9.59 -1.67 3.13
N LYS A 151 10.40 -1.06 4.00
CA LYS A 151 10.63 0.39 4.05
C LYS A 151 11.49 0.90 2.89
N PHE A 152 12.24 0.03 2.19
CA PHE A 152 13.07 0.46 1.07
C PHE A 152 12.26 0.67 -0.21
N ARG A 153 12.62 1.71 -0.97
CA ARG A 153 11.95 2.08 -2.22
C ARG A 153 12.01 1.01 -3.32
N TRP A 154 13.02 0.14 -3.28
CA TRP A 154 13.18 -0.95 -4.25
C TRP A 154 12.36 -2.20 -3.88
N ALA A 155 11.92 -2.34 -2.62
CA ALA A 155 11.14 -3.48 -2.14
C ALA A 155 9.66 -3.31 -2.51
N LYS A 156 9.40 -3.31 -3.82
CA LYS A 156 8.05 -3.25 -4.40
C LYS A 156 7.55 -4.66 -4.71
N LEU A 157 6.23 -4.79 -4.85
CA LEU A 157 5.58 -6.07 -5.11
C LEU A 157 6.24 -6.89 -6.23
N PRO A 158 6.56 -6.35 -7.43
CA PRO A 158 7.21 -7.14 -8.48
C PRO A 158 8.59 -7.71 -8.08
N MET A 159 9.34 -6.98 -7.25
CA MET A 159 10.63 -7.45 -6.74
C MET A 159 10.46 -8.57 -5.72
N LEU A 160 9.44 -8.48 -4.84
CA LEU A 160 9.13 -9.52 -3.86
C LEU A 160 8.70 -10.83 -4.55
N LEU A 161 7.81 -10.73 -5.54
CA LEU A 161 7.34 -11.87 -6.32
C LEU A 161 8.47 -12.51 -7.13
N GLN A 162 9.34 -11.71 -7.74
CA GLN A 162 10.54 -12.22 -8.41
C GLN A 162 11.46 -12.99 -7.44
N GLY A 163 11.59 -12.49 -6.20
CA GLY A 163 12.33 -13.18 -5.14
C GLY A 163 11.67 -14.52 -4.76
N GLN A 164 10.34 -14.55 -4.71
CA GLN A 164 9.56 -15.76 -4.46
C GLN A 164 9.74 -16.79 -5.59
N ASP A 165 9.64 -16.39 -6.86
CA ASP A 165 9.88 -17.27 -8.02
C ASP A 165 11.26 -17.94 -7.96
N LEU A 166 12.30 -17.15 -7.68
CA LEU A 166 13.66 -17.67 -7.55
C LEU A 166 13.83 -18.62 -6.37
N TRP A 167 13.11 -18.37 -5.27
CA TRP A 167 13.09 -19.29 -4.14
C TRP A 167 12.37 -20.60 -4.51
N VAL A 168 11.20 -20.52 -5.15
CA VAL A 168 10.41 -21.68 -5.60
C VAL A 168 11.21 -22.57 -6.54
N GLN A 169 11.87 -21.97 -7.54
CA GLN A 169 12.72 -22.69 -8.50
C GLN A 169 13.85 -23.48 -7.81
N LYS A 170 14.31 -23.03 -6.65
CA LYS A 170 15.43 -23.65 -5.94
C LYS A 170 14.97 -24.61 -4.83
N HIS A 171 13.83 -24.36 -4.21
CA HIS A 171 13.45 -25.01 -2.94
C HIS A 171 12.09 -25.73 -2.98
N ALA A 172 11.19 -25.41 -3.93
CA ALA A 172 9.80 -25.85 -3.88
C ALA A 172 9.24 -26.39 -5.22
N LEU A 173 10.08 -26.81 -6.16
CA LEU A 173 9.63 -27.35 -7.46
C LEU A 173 8.72 -28.59 -7.36
N GLU A 174 8.74 -29.30 -6.23
CA GLU A 174 7.93 -30.49 -5.97
C GLU A 174 6.75 -30.21 -5.03
N ARG A 175 6.56 -28.96 -4.61
CA ARG A 175 5.49 -28.55 -3.69
C ARG A 175 4.41 -27.79 -4.46
N PRO A 176 3.25 -28.40 -4.77
CA PRO A 176 2.19 -27.71 -5.50
C PRO A 176 1.62 -26.53 -4.70
N PHE A 177 1.16 -25.50 -5.39
CA PHE A 177 0.63 -24.28 -4.77
C PHE A 177 -0.91 -24.30 -4.73
N SER A 178 -1.49 -24.12 -3.54
CA SER A 178 -2.94 -24.02 -3.36
C SER A 178 -3.40 -22.56 -3.44
N LEU A 179 -4.43 -22.25 -4.23
CA LEU A 179 -5.00 -20.91 -4.28
C LEU A 179 -5.90 -20.63 -3.05
N ALA A 180 -5.63 -19.56 -2.31
CA ALA A 180 -6.42 -19.16 -1.14
C ALA A 180 -7.87 -18.83 -1.51
N LEU A 181 -8.08 -18.21 -2.69
CA LEU A 181 -9.41 -17.90 -3.20
C LEU A 181 -9.88 -18.91 -4.26
N GLY A 182 -9.41 -20.16 -4.18
CA GLY A 182 -9.80 -21.24 -5.09
C GLY A 182 -11.32 -21.49 -5.17
N THR A 183 -12.05 -21.21 -4.09
CA THR A 183 -13.40 -21.74 -3.85
C THR A 183 -14.43 -20.68 -3.40
N ILE A 184 -14.40 -19.45 -3.92
CA ILE A 184 -15.50 -18.47 -3.67
C ILE A 184 -16.84 -18.94 -4.32
N ALA A 185 -16.88 -20.12 -4.95
CA ALA A 185 -18.11 -20.76 -5.41
C ALA A 185 -18.42 -22.01 -4.57
N PHE A 186 -19.26 -21.84 -3.56
CA PHE A 186 -20.20 -22.81 -2.98
C PHE A 186 -19.76 -24.30 -2.90
N HIS A 187 -19.48 -24.74 -1.68
CA HIS A 187 -19.75 -26.09 -1.15
C HIS A 187 -19.15 -27.37 -1.78
N HIS A 188 -18.20 -27.32 -2.71
CA HIS A 188 -17.48 -28.54 -3.11
C HIS A 188 -15.97 -28.42 -2.87
N ARG A 189 -15.56 -28.92 -1.70
CA ARG A 189 -14.17 -29.15 -1.27
C ARG A 189 -13.65 -30.51 -1.76
N ASP A 190 -13.90 -30.83 -3.03
CA ASP A 190 -13.34 -32.05 -3.62
C ASP A 190 -12.16 -31.64 -4.53
N ASP A 191 -10.95 -31.99 -4.07
CA ASP A 191 -9.70 -32.06 -4.82
C ASP A 191 -9.35 -30.85 -5.71
N ILE A 192 -9.07 -29.68 -5.10
CA ILE A 192 -8.27 -28.67 -5.81
C ILE A 192 -6.84 -29.21 -5.92
N GLU A 193 -6.57 -29.84 -7.06
CA GLU A 193 -5.23 -30.23 -7.46
C GLU A 193 -4.36 -28.96 -7.45
N GLY A 194 -3.36 -28.93 -6.56
CA GLY A 194 -2.52 -27.75 -6.41
C GLY A 194 -1.75 -27.45 -7.70
N ILE A 195 -1.49 -26.17 -7.95
CA ILE A 195 -0.88 -25.71 -9.20
C ILE A 195 0.59 -26.11 -9.22
N ASP A 196 1.03 -26.76 -10.30
CA ASP A 196 2.44 -27.09 -10.51
C ASP A 196 3.27 -25.79 -10.57
N PRO A 197 4.25 -25.59 -9.67
CA PRO A 197 5.09 -24.39 -9.62
C PRO A 197 5.91 -24.14 -10.90
N LYS A 198 6.02 -25.13 -11.79
CA LYS A 198 6.68 -24.98 -13.10
C LYS A 198 5.81 -24.31 -14.14
N THR A 199 4.50 -24.25 -13.91
CA THR A 199 3.51 -23.80 -14.90
C THR A 199 3.01 -22.38 -14.66
N ALA A 200 3.23 -21.83 -13.46
CA ALA A 200 2.81 -20.49 -13.09
C ALA A 200 3.86 -19.78 -12.22
N SER A 201 4.04 -18.49 -12.48
CA SER A 201 4.82 -17.58 -11.62
C SER A 201 4.04 -17.11 -10.41
N ALA A 202 4.73 -16.66 -9.37
CA ALA A 202 4.14 -16.03 -8.20
C ALA A 202 3.27 -14.81 -8.56
N ALA A 203 3.64 -14.08 -9.62
CA ALA A 203 2.85 -12.98 -10.13
C ALA A 203 1.52 -13.45 -10.75
N GLU A 204 1.53 -14.49 -11.58
CA GLU A 204 0.30 -15.03 -12.18
C GLU A 204 -0.65 -15.61 -11.12
N LEU A 205 -0.10 -16.29 -10.11
CA LEU A 205 -0.87 -16.82 -8.98
C LEU A 205 -1.53 -15.69 -8.18
N LEU A 206 -0.76 -14.65 -7.84
CA LEU A 206 -1.30 -13.48 -7.15
C LEU A 206 -2.35 -12.75 -7.99
N ASP A 207 -2.10 -12.59 -9.30
CA ASP A 207 -3.01 -11.91 -10.21
C ASP A 207 -4.35 -12.64 -10.31
N ASN A 208 -4.33 -13.97 -10.30
CA ASN A 208 -5.54 -14.80 -10.29
C ASN A 208 -6.39 -14.54 -9.03
N ASP A 209 -5.76 -14.63 -7.85
CA ASP A 209 -6.46 -14.42 -6.59
C ASP A 209 -6.91 -12.97 -6.41
N PHE A 210 -6.07 -12.00 -6.77
CA PHE A 210 -6.43 -10.60 -6.73
C PHE A 210 -7.61 -10.28 -7.66
N ALA A 211 -7.68 -10.89 -8.85
CA ALA A 211 -8.81 -10.74 -9.74
C ALA A 211 -10.10 -11.32 -9.14
N LYS A 212 -10.04 -12.49 -8.49
CA LYS A 212 -11.18 -13.08 -7.78
C LYS A 212 -11.65 -12.21 -6.62
N TYR A 213 -10.70 -11.69 -5.85
CA TYR A 213 -10.95 -10.73 -4.78
C TYR A 213 -11.68 -9.47 -5.30
N CYS A 214 -11.19 -8.85 -6.37
CA CYS A 214 -11.86 -7.70 -6.98
C CYS A 214 -13.25 -8.06 -7.53
N ASN A 215 -13.39 -9.22 -8.16
CA ASN A 215 -14.67 -9.70 -8.69
C ASN A 215 -15.71 -9.97 -7.59
N ALA A 216 -15.28 -10.40 -6.39
CA ALA A 216 -16.18 -10.60 -5.26
C ALA A 216 -16.92 -9.29 -4.92
N PHE A 217 -16.21 -8.18 -4.81
CA PHE A 217 -16.82 -6.88 -4.53
C PHE A 217 -17.63 -6.31 -5.69
N GLN A 218 -17.25 -6.60 -6.95
CA GLN A 218 -18.06 -6.19 -8.11
C GLN A 218 -19.40 -6.93 -8.17
N ARG A 219 -19.45 -8.18 -7.74
CA ARG A 219 -20.69 -8.98 -7.69
C ARG A 219 -21.60 -8.60 -6.53
N MET A 220 -21.06 -7.96 -5.49
CA MET A 220 -21.81 -7.48 -4.32
C MET A 220 -22.65 -6.21 -4.62
N ASP A 221 -22.82 -5.81 -5.88
CA ASP A 221 -23.72 -4.72 -6.31
C ASP A 221 -25.20 -5.15 -6.25
N VAL A 222 -25.81 -5.03 -5.06
CA VAL A 222 -27.23 -5.39 -4.76
C VAL A 222 -28.23 -4.57 -5.59
N SER A 223 -27.82 -3.42 -6.11
CA SER A 223 -28.73 -2.40 -6.66
C SER A 223 -29.15 -2.59 -8.12
N SER A 224 -28.63 -3.60 -8.84
CA SER A 224 -29.06 -3.84 -10.23
C SER A 224 -30.39 -4.59 -10.35
N ARG A 225 -30.95 -5.11 -9.25
CA ARG A 225 -32.31 -5.67 -9.24
C ARG A 225 -33.30 -4.63 -8.74
N THR A 226 -33.52 -3.61 -9.56
CA THR A 226 -34.48 -2.51 -9.36
C THR A 226 -35.95 -2.92 -9.25
N ASP A 227 -36.27 -4.21 -9.19
CA ASP A 227 -37.64 -4.73 -9.07
C ASP A 227 -37.75 -5.84 -7.99
N ALA A 228 -36.96 -5.78 -6.91
CA ALA A 228 -37.11 -6.70 -5.77
C ALA A 228 -38.42 -6.39 -5.04
N SER A 229 -39.52 -6.95 -5.54
CA SER A 229 -40.87 -6.83 -5.00
C SER A 229 -41.05 -7.55 -3.64
N GLU A 230 -40.04 -8.28 -3.13
CA GLU A 230 -40.18 -9.09 -1.93
C GLU A 230 -38.93 -9.01 -1.03
N THR A 231 -39.15 -8.70 0.25
CA THR A 231 -38.13 -8.65 1.33
C THR A 231 -37.28 -9.91 1.42
N LEU A 232 -37.80 -11.05 0.97
CA LEU A 232 -37.11 -12.34 0.97
C LEU A 232 -35.92 -12.38 0.00
N ASP A 233 -36.02 -11.75 -1.18
CA ASP A 233 -34.93 -11.70 -2.16
C ASP A 233 -33.74 -10.89 -1.64
N LEU A 234 -34.04 -9.80 -0.92
CA LEU A 234 -33.03 -8.97 -0.27
C LEU A 234 -32.32 -9.73 0.85
N ILE A 235 -33.07 -10.48 1.67
CA ILE A 235 -32.52 -11.35 2.72
C ILE A 235 -31.60 -12.40 2.11
N SER A 236 -32.05 -13.13 1.09
CA SER A 236 -31.21 -14.13 0.42
C SER A 236 -29.94 -13.52 -0.16
N SER A 237 -30.03 -12.37 -0.82
CA SER A 237 -28.85 -11.68 -1.36
C SER A 237 -27.87 -11.26 -0.28
N LEU A 238 -28.33 -10.67 0.84
CA LEU A 238 -27.45 -10.22 1.92
C LEU A 238 -26.81 -11.41 2.67
N VAL A 239 -27.52 -12.52 2.83
CA VAL A 239 -26.95 -13.76 3.36
C VAL A 239 -25.87 -14.30 2.43
N GLU A 240 -26.11 -14.35 1.12
CA GLU A 240 -25.07 -14.75 0.15
C GLU A 240 -23.85 -13.84 0.19
N GLN A 241 -24.04 -12.53 0.31
CA GLN A 241 -22.93 -11.58 0.46
C GLN A 241 -22.14 -11.80 1.74
N ARG A 242 -22.84 -12.06 2.85
CA ARG A 242 -22.22 -12.40 4.12
C ARG A 242 -21.30 -13.61 4.00
N GLU A 243 -21.78 -14.69 3.39
CA GLU A 243 -20.98 -15.91 3.21
C GLU A 243 -19.76 -15.62 2.30
N GLN A 244 -19.94 -14.86 1.22
CA GLN A 244 -18.83 -14.48 0.34
C GLN A 244 -17.75 -13.63 1.04
N ILE A 245 -18.16 -12.67 1.89
CA ILE A 245 -17.22 -11.84 2.67
C ILE A 245 -16.48 -12.72 3.68
N PHE A 246 -17.18 -13.66 4.33
CA PHE A 246 -16.59 -14.58 5.28
C PHE A 246 -15.57 -15.52 4.60
N ASP A 247 -15.94 -16.10 3.46
CA ASP A 247 -15.07 -17.00 2.68
C ASP A 247 -13.79 -16.31 2.22
N LEU A 248 -13.87 -15.02 1.87
CA LEU A 248 -12.71 -14.22 1.43
C LEU A 248 -11.60 -14.14 2.48
N GLY A 249 -11.93 -14.33 3.77
CA GLY A 249 -11.01 -14.26 4.89
C GLY A 249 -10.76 -15.60 5.58
N SER A 250 -11.32 -16.69 5.05
CA SER A 250 -11.33 -18.01 5.70
C SER A 250 -10.00 -18.76 5.61
N GLN A 251 -9.19 -18.48 4.59
CA GLN A 251 -7.90 -19.13 4.34
C GLN A 251 -6.91 -18.12 3.76
N ASN A 252 -5.66 -18.19 4.23
CA ASN A 252 -4.60 -17.28 3.83
C ASN A 252 -3.32 -18.02 3.45
N TYR A 253 -2.44 -17.28 2.76
CA TYR A 253 -1.04 -17.65 2.61
C TYR A 253 -0.22 -17.16 3.80
N ALA A 254 0.93 -17.80 4.04
CA ALA A 254 2.01 -17.20 4.81
C ALA A 254 3.11 -16.73 3.86
N ASN A 255 3.05 -15.44 3.49
CA ASN A 255 4.09 -14.79 2.70
C ASN A 255 5.09 -14.03 3.57
N VAL A 256 4.67 -13.60 4.76
CA VAL A 256 5.47 -12.79 5.68
C VAL A 256 5.43 -13.35 7.09
N ALA A 257 6.48 -13.07 7.88
CA ALA A 257 6.56 -13.49 9.27
C ALA A 257 5.52 -12.72 10.10
N ARG A 258 5.01 -13.36 11.15
CA ARG A 258 4.09 -12.70 12.08
C ARG A 258 4.70 -11.45 12.70
N GLY A 259 3.92 -10.36 12.73
CA GLY A 259 4.37 -9.06 13.22
C GLY A 259 5.16 -8.25 12.19
N THR A 260 5.22 -8.69 10.92
CA THR A 260 5.77 -7.86 9.84
C THR A 260 4.89 -6.62 9.63
N GLU A 261 5.47 -5.43 9.78
CA GLU A 261 4.79 -4.16 9.65
C GLU A 261 4.35 -3.89 8.21
N ILE A 262 3.08 -3.52 8.04
CA ILE A 262 2.57 -3.01 6.77
C ILE A 262 3.09 -1.58 6.57
N PRO A 263 3.72 -1.23 5.43
CA PRO A 263 4.17 0.12 5.16
C PRO A 263 3.07 1.17 5.33
N HIS A 264 3.33 2.24 6.10
CA HIS A 264 2.34 3.29 6.35
C HIS A 264 1.72 3.90 5.08
N THR A 265 2.46 3.96 3.98
CA THR A 265 1.94 4.46 2.70
C THR A 265 0.84 3.57 2.12
N LEU A 266 0.89 2.26 2.36
CA LEU A 266 -0.16 1.32 1.97
C LEU A 266 -1.33 1.34 2.97
N LEU A 267 -1.09 1.72 4.22
CA LEU A 267 -2.17 1.87 5.21
C LEU A 267 -2.98 3.15 5.00
N MET A 268 -2.37 4.28 4.63
CA MET A 268 -3.06 5.58 4.57
C MET A 268 -3.63 5.97 3.18
N GLY A 269 -3.09 5.39 2.11
CA GLY A 269 -3.39 5.81 0.73
C GLY A 269 -2.67 7.10 0.30
N PRO A 270 -3.01 7.65 -0.89
CA PRO A 270 -4.00 7.16 -1.84
C PRO A 270 -3.57 5.83 -2.49
N TRP A 271 -4.53 5.02 -2.92
CA TRP A 271 -4.28 3.70 -3.52
C TRP A 271 -4.58 3.68 -5.01
N ASP A 272 -3.53 3.47 -5.81
CA ASP A 272 -3.64 2.93 -7.16
C ASP A 272 -3.79 1.40 -7.10
N GLU A 273 -4.06 0.78 -8.25
CA GLU A 273 -4.25 -0.67 -8.35
C GLU A 273 -3.03 -1.46 -7.84
N GLU A 274 -1.82 -0.98 -8.11
CA GLU A 274 -0.59 -1.60 -7.63
C GLU A 274 -0.48 -1.54 -6.09
N ALA A 275 -0.86 -0.43 -5.48
CA ALA A 275 -0.88 -0.28 -4.02
C ALA A 275 -1.94 -1.18 -3.37
N VAL A 276 -3.16 -1.28 -3.94
CA VAL A 276 -4.18 -2.19 -3.43
C VAL A 276 -3.71 -3.64 -3.55
N LYS A 277 -3.13 -4.03 -4.69
CA LYS A 277 -2.59 -5.38 -4.89
C LYS A 277 -1.44 -5.69 -3.92
N PHE A 278 -0.59 -4.72 -3.62
CA PHE A 278 0.48 -4.91 -2.64
C PHE A 278 -0.06 -5.00 -1.20
N LEU A 279 -1.06 -4.19 -0.85
CA LEU A 279 -1.75 -4.30 0.42
C LEU A 279 -2.43 -5.68 0.55
N PHE A 280 -3.11 -6.15 -0.50
CA PHE A 280 -3.70 -7.48 -0.58
C PHE A 280 -2.65 -8.58 -0.34
N TRP A 281 -1.51 -8.55 -1.06
CA TRP A 281 -0.45 -9.55 -0.89
C TRP A 281 0.10 -9.61 0.54
N LEU A 282 0.25 -8.45 1.20
CA LEU A 282 0.72 -8.39 2.60
C LEU A 282 -0.33 -8.92 3.57
N VAL A 283 -1.56 -8.44 3.46
CA VAL A 283 -2.65 -8.74 4.41
C VAL A 283 -3.09 -10.20 4.28
N MET A 284 -3.33 -10.68 3.06
CA MET A 284 -3.63 -12.09 2.80
C MET A 284 -2.42 -13.01 2.99
N GLY A 285 -1.22 -12.42 3.02
CA GLY A 285 0.05 -13.09 3.32
C GLY A 285 0.39 -13.20 4.81
N GLY A 286 -0.49 -12.73 5.70
CA GLY A 286 -0.33 -12.84 7.15
C GLY A 286 0.07 -11.55 7.89
N ALA A 287 0.31 -10.43 7.18
CA ALA A 287 0.59 -9.15 7.84
C ALA A 287 -0.65 -8.65 8.61
N ARG A 288 -0.44 -8.18 9.83
CA ARG A 288 -1.49 -7.61 10.70
C ARG A 288 -1.01 -6.30 11.30
N ILE A 289 -1.95 -5.44 11.68
CA ILE A 289 -1.66 -4.15 12.30
C ILE A 289 -1.18 -4.37 13.73
N ASP A 290 0.02 -3.87 14.03
CA ASP A 290 0.52 -3.79 15.40
C ASP A 290 0.08 -2.48 16.06
N TRP A 291 -0.80 -2.63 17.05
CA TRP A 291 -1.38 -1.54 17.85
C TRP A 291 -0.54 -1.14 19.06
N LEU A 292 0.41 -1.96 19.48
CA LEU A 292 1.13 -1.79 20.75
C LEU A 292 2.54 -1.26 20.53
N ALA A 293 3.28 -1.79 19.55
CA ALA A 293 4.68 -1.46 19.36
C ALA A 293 4.93 -0.44 18.22
N SER A 294 3.89 -0.01 17.49
CA SER A 294 4.05 0.87 16.32
C SER A 294 2.93 1.91 16.19
N THR A 295 3.17 2.93 15.36
CA THR A 295 2.16 3.92 14.93
C THR A 295 1.29 3.42 13.76
N SER A 296 1.42 2.13 13.38
CA SER A 296 0.68 1.57 12.25
C SER A 296 -0.83 1.60 12.48
N GLY A 297 -1.27 1.46 13.74
CA GLY A 297 -2.68 1.59 14.12
C GLY A 297 -3.28 2.94 13.75
N GLU A 298 -2.61 4.05 14.13
CA GLU A 298 -3.06 5.41 13.78
C GLU A 298 -3.12 5.61 12.26
N ALA A 299 -2.08 5.15 11.55
CA ALA A 299 -2.03 5.20 10.09
C ALA A 299 -3.18 4.39 9.45
N ALA A 300 -3.51 3.23 10.00
CA ALA A 300 -4.60 2.39 9.53
C ALA A 300 -5.99 3.02 9.78
N ILE A 301 -6.21 3.68 10.92
CA ILE A 301 -7.46 4.43 11.16
C ILE A 301 -7.62 5.59 10.19
N ILE A 302 -6.55 6.35 9.94
CA ILE A 302 -6.57 7.42 8.93
C ILE A 302 -6.90 6.85 7.55
N GLY A 303 -6.24 5.74 7.18
CA GLY A 303 -6.51 4.98 5.97
C GLY A 303 -7.95 4.54 5.83
N TYR A 304 -8.48 3.89 6.86
CA TYR A 304 -9.86 3.41 6.89
C TYR A 304 -10.84 4.57 6.65
N LYS A 305 -10.65 5.70 7.35
CA LYS A 305 -11.48 6.90 7.17
C LYS A 305 -11.39 7.49 5.76
N ASN A 306 -10.22 7.42 5.11
CA ASN A 306 -10.04 7.84 3.72
C ASN A 306 -10.73 6.85 2.75
N ALA A 307 -10.58 5.55 2.97
CA ALA A 307 -11.21 4.52 2.15
C ALA A 307 -12.74 4.60 2.20
N VAL A 308 -13.32 4.90 3.37
CA VAL A 308 -14.76 5.20 3.54
C VAL A 308 -15.18 6.40 2.69
N ARG A 309 -14.46 7.54 2.78
CA ARG A 309 -14.79 8.75 2.00
C ARG A 309 -14.67 8.54 0.49
N GLU A 310 -13.76 7.66 0.07
CA GLU A 310 -13.53 7.34 -1.35
C GLU A 310 -14.35 6.12 -1.82
N CYS A 311 -15.20 5.55 -0.96
CA CYS A 311 -16.00 4.34 -1.19
C CYS A 311 -15.17 3.15 -1.75
N ARG A 312 -13.93 3.00 -1.28
CA ARG A 312 -13.01 1.92 -1.66
C ARG A 312 -13.24 0.68 -0.80
N ILE A 313 -14.33 -0.05 -1.04
CA ILE A 313 -14.73 -1.20 -0.21
C ILE A 313 -13.70 -2.32 -0.16
N GLU A 314 -12.94 -2.50 -1.23
CA GLU A 314 -11.84 -3.46 -1.26
C GLU A 314 -10.78 -3.06 -0.21
N VAL A 315 -10.42 -1.78 -0.15
CA VAL A 315 -9.46 -1.29 0.85
C VAL A 315 -10.04 -1.35 2.25
N ILE A 316 -11.32 -1.00 2.43
CA ILE A 316 -12.02 -1.11 3.71
C ILE A 316 -11.92 -2.54 4.25
N TYR A 317 -12.25 -3.53 3.41
CA TYR A 317 -12.13 -4.95 3.77
C TYR A 317 -10.71 -5.30 4.21
N LEU A 318 -9.69 -4.93 3.44
CA LEU A 318 -8.29 -5.27 3.77
C LEU A 318 -7.84 -4.63 5.08
N LEU A 319 -8.24 -3.39 5.36
CA LEU A 319 -7.88 -2.71 6.60
C LEU A 319 -8.62 -3.29 7.81
N LEU A 320 -9.91 -3.61 7.67
CA LEU A 320 -10.67 -4.32 8.70
C LEU A 320 -10.02 -5.68 8.99
N TYR A 321 -9.71 -6.45 7.95
CA TYR A 321 -9.10 -7.76 8.04
C TYR A 321 -7.66 -7.73 8.57
N ALA A 322 -6.92 -6.65 8.32
CA ALA A 322 -5.60 -6.43 8.90
C ALA A 322 -5.65 -6.12 10.42
N GLY A 323 -6.83 -5.80 10.97
CA GLY A 323 -7.05 -5.62 12.41
C GLY A 323 -7.63 -4.27 12.82
N VAL A 324 -8.17 -3.44 11.91
CA VAL A 324 -8.90 -2.20 12.27
C VAL A 324 -10.14 -2.49 13.09
N ASN A 325 -10.83 -3.60 12.82
CA ASN A 325 -12.01 -4.05 13.57
C ASN A 325 -11.77 -4.08 15.10
N HIS A 326 -10.57 -4.48 15.56
CA HIS A 326 -10.24 -4.55 16.99
C HIS A 326 -10.22 -3.22 17.73
N LYS A 327 -10.23 -2.10 16.99
CA LYS A 327 -10.18 -0.73 17.53
C LYS A 327 -11.26 0.17 16.95
N LEU A 328 -12.29 -0.41 16.34
CA LEU A 328 -13.50 0.35 16.01
C LEU A 328 -14.20 0.74 17.31
N ASP A 329 -14.36 2.04 17.52
CA ASP A 329 -15.17 2.64 18.56
C ASP A 329 -16.42 3.30 17.96
N GLU A 330 -17.30 3.80 18.83
CA GLU A 330 -18.52 4.52 18.46
C GLU A 330 -18.21 5.69 17.51
N ASP A 331 -17.16 6.47 17.79
CA ASP A 331 -16.78 7.64 17.00
C ASP A 331 -16.33 7.27 15.58
N ILE A 332 -15.55 6.20 15.41
CA ILE A 332 -15.11 5.73 14.08
C ILE A 332 -16.28 5.12 13.32
N PHE A 333 -17.17 4.39 13.99
CA PHE A 333 -18.32 3.78 13.34
C PHE A 333 -19.36 4.82 12.91
N GLN A 334 -19.69 5.79 13.78
CA GLN A 334 -20.55 6.91 13.44
C GLN A 334 -19.98 7.70 12.26
N TYR A 335 -18.66 7.95 12.29
CA TYR A 335 -17.96 8.55 11.16
C TYR A 335 -18.17 7.73 9.87
N THR A 336 -18.15 6.39 9.93
CA THR A 336 -18.41 5.52 8.78
C THR A 336 -19.82 5.72 8.22
N LEU A 337 -20.83 5.74 9.08
CA LEU A 337 -22.23 5.95 8.68
C LEU A 337 -22.42 7.32 8.01
N GLU A 338 -21.81 8.36 8.58
CA GLU A 338 -21.90 9.73 8.07
C GLU A 338 -21.18 9.92 6.73
N ASN A 339 -20.00 9.34 6.56
CA ASN A 339 -19.11 9.65 5.44
C ASN A 339 -19.14 8.61 4.30
N ALA A 340 -19.67 7.41 4.52
CA ALA A 340 -19.92 6.49 3.42
C ALA A 340 -20.97 7.10 2.48
N ASP A 341 -20.85 6.94 1.16
CA ASP A 341 -21.90 7.40 0.27
C ASP A 341 -23.18 6.57 0.48
N PRO A 342 -24.38 7.15 0.24
CA PRO A 342 -25.65 6.42 0.22
C PRO A 342 -25.76 5.54 -1.04
N ASP A 343 -24.66 4.90 -1.43
CA ASP A 343 -24.52 4.13 -2.64
C ASP A 343 -24.68 2.62 -2.36
N ARG A 344 -24.49 1.84 -3.42
CA ARG A 344 -24.59 0.39 -3.45
C ARG A 344 -23.67 -0.34 -2.47
N HIS A 345 -22.63 0.32 -1.98
CA HIS A 345 -21.60 -0.29 -1.15
C HIS A 345 -21.83 -0.05 0.34
N PHE A 346 -22.75 0.84 0.71
CA PHE A 346 -23.07 1.15 2.11
C PHE A 346 -23.42 -0.11 2.91
N MET A 347 -24.26 -0.98 2.35
CA MET A 347 -24.65 -2.25 2.96
C MET A 347 -23.46 -3.22 3.10
N THR A 348 -22.59 -3.27 2.09
CA THR A 348 -21.39 -4.10 2.15
C THR A 348 -20.45 -3.61 3.26
N ILE A 349 -20.31 -2.29 3.44
CA ILE A 349 -19.51 -1.71 4.54
C ILE A 349 -20.11 -2.09 5.90
N LEU A 350 -21.44 -1.98 6.05
CA LEU A 350 -22.13 -2.41 7.28
C LEU A 350 -21.90 -3.88 7.57
N LEU A 351 -22.07 -4.75 6.56
CA LEU A 351 -21.78 -6.18 6.67
C LEU A 351 -20.32 -6.41 7.11
N MET A 352 -19.34 -5.78 6.47
CA MET A 352 -17.93 -5.96 6.83
C MET A 352 -17.61 -5.56 8.28
N VAL A 353 -18.29 -4.53 8.81
CA VAL A 353 -18.12 -4.08 10.19
C VAL A 353 -18.85 -5.00 11.18
N TYR A 354 -20.00 -5.54 10.79
CA TYR A 354 -20.86 -6.37 11.62
C TYR A 354 -20.42 -7.84 11.70
N LEU A 355 -19.95 -8.41 10.58
CA LEU A 355 -19.60 -9.84 10.41
C LEU A 355 -18.39 -10.39 11.19
N PRO A 356 -17.36 -9.61 11.62
CA PRO A 356 -16.21 -10.17 12.31
C PRO A 356 -16.53 -10.80 13.68
N TYR A 357 -17.76 -10.69 14.16
CA TYR A 357 -18.15 -11.11 15.49
C TYR A 357 -19.27 -12.15 15.43
N GLN A 358 -19.10 -13.28 16.12
CA GLN A 358 -20.16 -14.28 16.31
C GLN A 358 -21.37 -13.69 17.06
N ASP A 359 -21.13 -12.68 17.89
CA ASP A 359 -22.15 -11.84 18.53
C ASP A 359 -21.83 -10.36 18.23
N PRO A 360 -22.70 -9.62 17.52
CA PRO A 360 -22.48 -8.19 17.31
C PRO A 360 -22.45 -7.48 18.65
N TYR A 361 -21.52 -6.55 18.82
CA TYR A 361 -21.52 -5.75 20.04
C TYR A 361 -22.82 -4.92 20.09
N PRO A 362 -23.54 -4.92 21.24
CA PRO A 362 -24.78 -4.13 21.39
C PRO A 362 -24.63 -2.65 21.00
N TRP A 363 -23.43 -2.08 21.16
CA TRP A 363 -23.14 -0.68 20.82
C TRP A 363 -23.24 -0.39 19.31
N ILE A 364 -22.95 -1.35 18.42
CA ILE A 364 -23.05 -1.15 16.97
C ILE A 364 -24.50 -0.89 16.59
N ILE A 365 -25.41 -1.67 17.17
CA ILE A 365 -26.85 -1.55 16.96
C ILE A 365 -27.38 -0.25 17.57
N GLU A 366 -26.91 0.11 18.76
CA GLU A 366 -27.26 1.39 19.40
C GLU A 366 -26.86 2.59 18.54
N GLU A 367 -25.65 2.59 17.97
CA GLU A 367 -25.19 3.66 17.09
C GLU A 367 -25.95 3.67 15.75
N ILE A 368 -26.34 2.50 15.22
CA ILE A 368 -27.26 2.41 14.08
C ILE A 368 -28.60 3.11 14.38
N PHE A 369 -29.20 2.85 15.55
CA PHE A 369 -30.44 3.52 15.96
C PHE A 369 -30.25 5.02 16.21
N ARG A 370 -29.10 5.40 16.75
CA ARG A 370 -28.72 6.81 16.97
C ARG A 370 -28.59 7.56 15.65
N PHE A 371 -27.90 6.99 14.67
CA PHE A 371 -27.82 7.50 13.31
C PHE A 371 -29.22 7.68 12.71
N LYS A 372 -30.08 6.66 12.82
CA LYS A 372 -31.48 6.74 12.35
C LYS A 372 -32.26 7.91 12.96
N SER A 373 -31.99 8.26 14.20
CA SER A 373 -32.74 9.28 14.96
C SER A 373 -32.26 10.72 14.73
N GLY A 374 -31.06 10.92 14.15
CA GLY A 374 -30.34 12.20 14.19
C GLY A 374 -30.27 13.00 12.88
N HIS A 375 -30.83 12.52 11.76
CA HIS A 375 -30.55 13.08 10.43
C HIS A 375 -31.78 13.51 9.63
N GLU A 376 -31.67 14.64 8.92
CA GLU A 376 -32.77 15.29 8.17
C GLU A 376 -32.47 15.45 6.66
N HIS A 377 -31.32 14.96 6.15
CA HIS A 377 -30.94 15.14 4.74
C HIS A 377 -31.43 14.00 3.83
N GLU A 378 -31.65 14.30 2.54
CA GLU A 378 -32.16 13.33 1.56
C GLU A 378 -31.22 12.11 1.36
N ASN A 379 -29.91 12.33 1.39
CA ASN A 379 -28.92 11.24 1.35
C ASN A 379 -28.99 10.38 2.61
N ASP A 380 -29.21 10.99 3.77
CA ASP A 380 -29.35 10.27 5.03
C ASP A 380 -30.63 9.44 5.05
N ASN A 381 -31.73 9.94 4.45
CA ASN A 381 -32.97 9.17 4.30
C ASN A 381 -32.76 7.88 3.48
N LYS A 382 -31.89 7.90 2.47
CA LYS A 382 -31.53 6.68 1.71
C LYS A 382 -30.74 5.70 2.57
N LYS A 383 -29.74 6.19 3.32
CA LYS A 383 -28.97 5.37 4.26
C LYS A 383 -29.86 4.78 5.36
N VAL A 384 -30.80 5.55 5.89
CA VAL A 384 -31.76 5.10 6.89
C VAL A 384 -32.61 3.95 6.38
N ARG A 385 -33.10 4.01 5.14
CA ARG A 385 -33.82 2.87 4.52
C ARG A 385 -32.94 1.64 4.40
N LEU A 386 -31.71 1.79 3.94
CA LEU A 386 -30.75 0.69 3.87
C LEU A 386 -30.47 0.11 5.26
N VAL A 387 -30.33 0.96 6.28
CA VAL A 387 -30.20 0.52 7.67
C VAL A 387 -31.44 -0.27 8.14
N GLU A 388 -32.66 0.17 7.81
CA GLU A 388 -33.89 -0.53 8.16
C GLU A 388 -33.96 -1.92 7.50
N ASP A 389 -33.58 -2.01 6.23
CA ASP A 389 -33.49 -3.28 5.52
C ASP A 389 -32.46 -4.21 6.20
N PHE A 390 -31.29 -3.68 6.59
CA PHE A 390 -30.26 -4.42 7.30
C PHE A 390 -30.77 -4.97 8.65
N LEU A 391 -31.38 -4.12 9.47
CA LEU A 391 -31.95 -4.52 10.77
C LEU A 391 -33.03 -5.60 10.62
N THR A 392 -33.89 -5.46 9.60
CA THR A 392 -34.93 -6.45 9.28
C THR A 392 -34.33 -7.81 8.94
N VAL A 393 -33.22 -7.84 8.19
CA VAL A 393 -32.55 -9.08 7.77
C VAL A 393 -31.89 -9.79 8.95
N PHE A 394 -31.27 -9.04 9.86
CA PHE A 394 -30.58 -9.61 11.02
C PHE A 394 -31.47 -9.81 12.25
N ASN A 395 -32.75 -9.43 12.17
CA ASN A 395 -33.75 -9.55 13.23
C ASN A 395 -33.28 -8.89 14.55
N VAL A 396 -32.67 -7.72 14.41
CA VAL A 396 -32.19 -6.84 15.50
C VAL A 396 -32.94 -5.52 15.40
#